data_AF-A0A7S2EQ02-F1
#
_entry.id   AF-A0A7S2EQ02-F1
#
_cell.length_a   1.000
_cell.length_b   1.000
_cell.length_c   1.000
_cell.angle_alpha   90.00
_cell.angle_beta   90.00
_cell.angle_gamma   90.00
#
_symmetry.space_group_name_H-M   'P 1'
#
loop_
_entity.id
_entity.type
_entity.pdbx_description
1 polymer ?
#
loop_
_entity_poly.entity_id
_entity_poly.type
_entity_poly.pdbx_seq_one_letter_code
_entity_poly.pdbx_strand_id
1 'polypeptide(L)'
;IRVESVVAGVLATGGQPEPGTTDSTLITPQTSPIPTSIPPTPQPTSSDTNPTTSTPSLSRSSEFAETGDEICAVGYVMDNYCLDRGTLLENPALVTLDSPDQHTVHCLLDVPGCRESGYEVLIDPPEGQTTHCRGYLLDEFGNEEAIALMEETAVCASCRQSGSQSTMGFRITVKGTVKDASEHDLAPRIAVKEVLPSSVGCATGTLKLPASAARCAPWAVTEPEPSPTDSTSLPTLGPLVQTRSYIQNVTLSFTRMLFDGEFTIFETVMESYTADYSRGVLVTANCEVMSQTVHMSGDVTLVYRMEWTSDRTNEAASTEELAELGDLFMAHVNSDLNRTLQDLIEGGLDITRVDWVVDPLAPMAVPTPSPTTILPSFVTIDNRLSFEYIVMDPDPGVGDGTRGTFRATITFEGTGWIGVGIPDPNGPGGMVGAHAIIGLPDMDIDQQVLKYNLVAQAPQHIIRQEKQTLMNTSIQQIDGKTVMSFTKYLLEENEHPIASKGTQAFIYAAGNSNTLGYHGFRGRTELPM
;
A
#
# COMPACT_ATOMS: atom_id res chain seq x y z
N ILE A 1 -4.34 44.86 31.48
CA ILE A 1 -5.64 45.56 31.67
C ILE A 1 -5.72 46.68 30.65
N ARG A 2 -6.68 46.55 29.71
CA ARG A 2 -7.30 47.52 28.78
C ARG A 2 -6.46 48.50 27.93
N VAL A 3 -6.83 48.94 26.73
CA VAL A 3 -7.79 48.65 25.62
C VAL A 3 -7.54 49.81 24.62
N GLU A 4 -7.82 49.61 23.32
CA GLU A 4 -8.40 50.54 22.30
C GLU A 4 -7.82 50.17 20.90
N SER A 5 -8.54 49.62 19.91
CA SER A 5 -9.77 50.02 19.19
C SER A 5 -9.65 51.33 18.42
N VAL A 6 -9.43 51.27 17.10
CA VAL A 6 -9.83 52.31 16.13
C VAL A 6 -10.38 51.66 14.86
N VAL A 7 -11.60 52.07 14.51
CA VAL A 7 -12.34 51.82 13.25
C VAL A 7 -12.13 53.02 12.32
N ALA A 8 -11.93 52.79 11.02
CA ALA A 8 -12.34 53.73 9.97
C ALA A 8 -12.44 53.00 8.61
N GLY A 9 -13.60 53.08 7.96
CA GLY A 9 -13.82 52.67 6.57
C GLY A 9 -13.77 53.85 5.61
N VAL A 10 -13.53 53.59 4.32
CA VAL A 10 -13.73 54.55 3.21
C VAL A 10 -14.08 53.82 1.91
N LEU A 11 -15.30 54.09 1.45
CA LEU A 11 -15.84 54.32 0.09
C LEU A 11 -15.31 53.58 -1.17
N ALA A 12 -16.28 53.03 -1.89
CA ALA A 12 -16.27 52.58 -3.28
C ALA A 12 -16.24 53.74 -4.30
N THR A 13 -15.76 53.48 -5.53
CA THR A 13 -16.32 53.96 -6.83
C THR A 13 -15.55 53.37 -8.03
N GLY A 14 -16.29 53.08 -9.11
CA GLY A 14 -15.80 52.98 -10.50
C GLY A 14 -15.67 51.54 -11.00
N GLY A 15 -16.23 51.11 -12.13
CA GLY A 15 -16.87 51.83 -13.23
C GLY A 15 -16.66 50.98 -14.49
N GLN A 16 -17.74 50.35 -14.96
CA GLN A 16 -17.81 49.58 -16.21
C GLN A 16 -17.79 50.54 -17.41
N PRO A 17 -17.27 50.12 -18.57
CA PRO A 17 -18.13 50.24 -19.76
C PRO A 17 -18.08 49.03 -20.69
N GLU A 18 -19.22 48.86 -21.36
CA GLU A 18 -19.58 47.87 -22.37
C GLU A 18 -19.45 48.49 -23.80
N PRO A 19 -19.88 47.87 -24.92
CA PRO A 19 -19.04 47.56 -26.08
C PRO A 19 -19.42 48.31 -27.38
N GLY A 20 -18.68 48.08 -28.48
CA GLY A 20 -19.02 48.60 -29.81
C GLY A 20 -18.43 47.80 -30.99
N THR A 21 -19.31 47.10 -31.72
CA THR A 21 -19.54 47.07 -33.20
C THR A 21 -18.45 47.61 -34.16
N THR A 22 -18.16 47.08 -35.36
CA THR A 22 -19.00 46.65 -36.51
C THR A 22 -18.20 45.88 -37.59
N ASP A 23 -18.96 45.15 -38.42
CA ASP A 23 -18.70 44.37 -39.64
C ASP A 23 -18.38 45.18 -40.93
N SER A 24 -17.59 44.61 -41.88
CA SER A 24 -17.84 44.61 -43.35
C SER A 24 -16.63 44.26 -44.28
N THR A 25 -16.78 43.13 -44.98
CA THR A 25 -16.68 42.82 -46.44
C THR A 25 -15.49 43.13 -47.40
N LEU A 26 -15.12 42.06 -48.14
CA LEU A 26 -14.72 41.86 -49.56
C LEU A 26 -13.49 42.55 -50.22
N ILE A 27 -12.67 41.74 -50.94
CA ILE A 27 -12.38 41.78 -52.41
C ILE A 27 -11.22 40.81 -52.79
N THR A 28 -11.46 39.93 -53.78
CA THR A 28 -10.49 39.28 -54.72
C THR A 28 -10.72 39.89 -56.14
N PRO A 29 -10.03 39.59 -57.29
CA PRO A 29 -9.07 38.51 -57.66
C PRO A 29 -7.97 38.91 -58.70
N GLN A 30 -7.37 37.92 -59.41
CA GLN A 30 -6.70 37.91 -60.77
C GLN A 30 -5.20 37.52 -60.78
N THR A 31 -4.56 36.77 -61.72
CA THR A 31 -4.89 35.90 -62.89
C THR A 31 -3.59 35.19 -63.39
N SER A 32 -3.75 34.06 -64.11
CA SER A 32 -2.88 33.14 -64.93
C SER A 32 -1.77 33.75 -65.84
N PRO A 33 -0.99 33.03 -66.73
CA PRO A 33 -1.08 31.63 -67.23
C PRO A 33 0.25 30.84 -67.55
N ILE A 34 0.02 29.61 -68.08
CA ILE A 34 0.88 28.52 -68.60
C ILE A 34 1.49 28.86 -70.01
N PRO A 35 2.59 28.21 -70.45
CA PRO A 35 2.49 27.35 -71.65
C PRO A 35 3.35 26.06 -71.67
N THR A 36 2.89 25.15 -72.53
CA THR A 36 3.26 23.75 -72.82
C THR A 36 4.32 23.61 -73.93
N SER A 37 5.15 22.55 -73.95
CA SER A 37 5.53 21.82 -75.20
C SER A 37 6.23 20.46 -74.94
N ILE A 38 6.02 19.52 -75.88
CA ILE A 38 6.38 18.07 -75.97
C ILE A 38 6.72 17.83 -77.48
N PRO A 39 7.37 16.75 -78.02
CA PRO A 39 8.50 15.84 -77.66
C PRO A 39 9.56 15.77 -78.84
N PRO A 40 10.48 14.76 -79.01
CA PRO A 40 10.17 13.35 -79.39
C PRO A 40 11.11 12.24 -78.80
N THR A 41 10.61 10.99 -78.79
CA THR A 41 11.32 9.71 -78.51
C THR A 41 12.06 9.19 -79.77
N PRO A 42 13.15 8.38 -79.68
CA PRO A 42 13.02 6.90 -79.59
C PRO A 42 14.11 6.13 -78.78
N GLN A 43 13.66 5.11 -78.03
CA GLN A 43 14.13 3.70 -77.79
C GLN A 43 15.62 3.25 -77.89
N PRO A 44 15.99 2.05 -77.36
CA PRO A 44 16.23 1.65 -75.96
C PRO A 44 17.70 1.22 -75.72
N THR A 45 18.18 1.17 -74.47
CA THR A 45 19.30 0.29 -74.09
C THR A 45 19.33 0.07 -72.58
N SER A 46 19.58 -1.17 -72.22
CA SER A 46 19.62 -1.79 -70.89
C SER A 46 20.86 -1.40 -70.08
N SER A 47 20.69 -1.12 -68.78
CA SER A 47 21.59 -1.60 -67.69
C SER A 47 21.19 -0.98 -66.35
N ASP A 48 20.76 -1.84 -65.43
CA ASP A 48 20.96 -1.83 -63.97
C ASP A 48 20.74 -0.54 -63.14
N THR A 49 19.59 -0.57 -62.45
CA THR A 49 19.25 0.01 -61.13
C THR A 49 20.42 0.01 -60.13
N ASN A 50 20.64 0.98 -59.23
CA ASN A 50 19.67 1.68 -58.36
C ASN A 50 20.32 2.96 -57.75
N PRO A 51 19.75 4.18 -57.85
CA PRO A 51 20.23 5.36 -57.14
C PRO A 51 19.55 5.49 -55.76
N THR A 52 20.38 5.57 -54.72
CA THR A 52 20.00 5.83 -53.34
C THR A 52 19.14 7.10 -53.23
N THR A 53 17.85 6.91 -52.94
CA THR A 53 16.91 7.99 -52.67
C THR A 53 16.97 8.29 -51.18
N SER A 54 17.56 9.41 -50.81
CA SER A 54 17.51 9.94 -49.45
C SER A 54 16.12 10.49 -49.17
N THR A 55 15.28 9.68 -48.51
CA THR A 55 13.99 10.11 -47.97
C THR A 55 14.23 10.98 -46.73
N PRO A 56 13.58 12.16 -46.59
CA PRO A 56 13.63 12.91 -45.35
C PRO A 56 12.92 12.10 -44.26
N SER A 57 13.66 11.68 -43.24
CA SER A 57 13.10 11.04 -42.05
C SER A 57 12.30 12.07 -41.26
N LEU A 58 10.98 12.07 -41.44
CA LEU A 58 10.06 12.62 -40.45
C LEU A 58 10.24 11.80 -39.17
N SER A 59 10.90 12.40 -38.18
CA SER A 59 11.00 11.86 -36.83
C SER A 59 9.59 11.67 -36.29
N ARG A 60 9.17 10.41 -36.15
CA ARG A 60 7.97 10.02 -35.44
C ARG A 60 8.14 10.50 -34.00
N SER A 61 7.43 11.56 -33.61
CA SER A 61 7.29 11.92 -32.20
C SER A 61 6.75 10.66 -31.50
N SER A 62 7.52 10.10 -30.57
CA SER A 62 7.11 8.94 -29.79
C SER A 62 5.82 9.30 -29.06
N GLU A 63 4.71 8.67 -29.45
CA GLU A 63 3.37 8.86 -28.86
C GLU A 63 3.27 8.17 -27.49
N PHE A 64 4.21 7.29 -27.19
CA PHE A 64 4.34 6.59 -25.92
C PHE A 64 5.35 7.26 -25.01
N ALA A 65 5.08 7.18 -23.71
CA ALA A 65 5.97 7.67 -22.67
C ALA A 65 7.15 6.72 -22.47
N GLU A 66 8.36 7.27 -22.53
CA GLU A 66 9.64 6.59 -22.28
C GLU A 66 10.28 7.13 -20.99
N THR A 67 11.18 6.37 -20.38
CA THR A 67 11.94 6.84 -19.21
C THR A 67 12.61 8.20 -19.49
N GLY A 68 12.40 9.15 -18.60
CA GLY A 68 12.89 10.52 -18.71
C GLY A 68 11.90 11.50 -19.34
N ASP A 69 10.77 11.03 -19.88
CA ASP A 69 9.75 11.91 -20.43
C ASP A 69 9.03 12.71 -19.35
N GLU A 70 8.80 13.99 -19.62
CA GLU A 70 7.87 14.82 -18.86
C GLU A 70 6.43 14.50 -19.29
N ILE A 71 5.58 14.24 -18.32
CA ILE A 71 4.18 13.89 -18.54
C ILE A 71 3.26 14.84 -17.78
N CYS A 72 2.06 15.02 -18.32
CA CYS A 72 0.91 15.52 -17.60
C CYS A 72 -0.25 14.58 -17.89
N ALA A 73 -0.93 14.09 -16.85
CA ALA A 73 -2.10 13.22 -16.97
C ALA A 73 -3.25 13.73 -16.10
N VAL A 74 -4.47 13.56 -16.58
CA VAL A 74 -5.70 13.83 -15.82
C VAL A 74 -6.51 12.54 -15.79
N GLY A 75 -7.01 12.16 -14.63
CA GLY A 75 -7.87 11.00 -14.53
C GLY A 75 -8.27 10.62 -13.13
N TYR A 76 -8.94 9.48 -13.02
CA TYR A 76 -9.39 8.94 -11.73
C TYR A 76 -8.20 8.45 -10.92
N VAL A 77 -8.20 8.78 -9.63
CA VAL A 77 -7.32 8.17 -8.64
C VAL A 77 -7.88 6.80 -8.29
N MET A 78 -7.04 5.78 -8.41
CA MET A 78 -7.40 4.42 -8.04
C MET A 78 -6.27 3.82 -7.20
N ASP A 79 -6.60 3.17 -6.09
CA ASP A 79 -5.61 2.45 -5.30
C ASP A 79 -5.21 1.13 -5.97
N ASN A 80 -3.96 0.71 -5.73
CA ASN A 80 -3.42 -0.52 -6.31
C ASN A 80 -4.14 -1.76 -5.78
N TYR A 81 -4.65 -1.74 -4.54
CA TYR A 81 -5.40 -2.86 -3.99
C TYR A 81 -6.69 -3.15 -4.78
N CYS A 82 -7.50 -2.13 -5.09
CA CYS A 82 -8.68 -2.29 -5.95
C CYS A 82 -8.30 -2.66 -7.39
N LEU A 83 -7.23 -2.10 -7.94
CA LEU A 83 -6.74 -2.48 -9.28
C LEU A 83 -6.33 -3.95 -9.35
N ASP A 84 -5.57 -4.44 -8.36
CA ASP A 84 -5.08 -5.81 -8.31
C ASP A 84 -6.20 -6.82 -8.04
N ARG A 85 -7.24 -6.42 -7.30
CA ARG A 85 -8.48 -7.19 -7.13
C ARG A 85 -9.30 -7.25 -8.43
N GLY A 86 -9.25 -6.20 -9.24
CA GLY A 86 -10.07 -6.03 -10.45
C GLY A 86 -11.49 -5.52 -10.20
N THR A 87 -11.92 -5.39 -8.94
CA THR A 87 -13.21 -4.84 -8.53
C THR A 87 -13.07 -3.87 -7.36
N LEU A 88 -14.02 -2.93 -7.23
CA LEU A 88 -14.01 -1.98 -6.12
C LEU A 88 -14.24 -2.70 -4.78
N LEU A 89 -13.44 -2.38 -3.76
CA LEU A 89 -13.57 -3.01 -2.44
C LEU A 89 -14.94 -2.76 -1.81
N GLU A 90 -15.46 -1.53 -1.94
CA GLU A 90 -16.78 -1.13 -1.42
C GLU A 90 -17.95 -1.74 -2.20
N ASN A 91 -17.75 -2.08 -3.46
CA ASN A 91 -18.76 -2.70 -4.30
C ASN A 91 -18.13 -3.72 -5.25
N PRO A 92 -17.96 -4.97 -4.81
CA PRO A 92 -17.30 -6.01 -5.59
C PRO A 92 -18.00 -6.39 -6.91
N ALA A 93 -19.20 -5.87 -7.17
CA ALA A 93 -19.90 -6.06 -8.44
C ALA A 93 -19.42 -5.10 -9.55
N LEU A 94 -18.66 -4.05 -9.19
CA LEU A 94 -18.16 -3.04 -10.12
C LEU A 94 -16.69 -3.29 -10.44
N VAL A 95 -16.39 -3.41 -11.74
CA VAL A 95 -15.02 -3.55 -12.26
C VAL A 95 -14.32 -2.19 -12.17
N THR A 96 -13.10 -2.17 -11.65
CA THR A 96 -12.38 -0.91 -11.35
C THR A 96 -12.15 -0.03 -12.58
N LEU A 97 -11.77 -0.63 -13.71
CA LEU A 97 -11.52 0.10 -14.95
C LEU A 97 -12.80 0.52 -15.68
N ASP A 98 -13.93 -0.17 -15.45
CA ASP A 98 -15.21 0.15 -16.09
C ASP A 98 -16.03 1.17 -15.29
N SER A 99 -15.83 1.24 -13.97
CA SER A 99 -16.60 2.10 -13.07
C SER A 99 -15.72 2.84 -12.04
N PRO A 100 -14.60 3.48 -12.45
CA PRO A 100 -13.75 4.21 -11.51
C PRO A 100 -14.45 5.45 -10.93
N ASP A 101 -15.50 5.93 -11.58
CA ASP A 101 -16.35 7.02 -11.10
C ASP A 101 -17.17 6.66 -9.86
N GLN A 102 -17.31 5.36 -9.56
CA GLN A 102 -18.01 4.87 -8.38
C GLN A 102 -17.09 4.68 -7.18
N HIS A 103 -15.77 4.85 -7.34
CA HIS A 103 -14.79 4.67 -6.27
C HIS A 103 -14.84 5.82 -5.26
N THR A 104 -15.13 5.54 -3.99
CA THR A 104 -15.25 6.57 -2.97
C THR A 104 -13.90 6.99 -2.38
N VAL A 105 -13.83 8.25 -1.98
CA VAL A 105 -12.71 8.78 -1.20
C VAL A 105 -12.59 8.08 0.17
N HIS A 106 -13.69 7.54 0.71
CA HIS A 106 -13.64 6.67 1.89
C HIS A 106 -12.73 5.46 1.67
N CYS A 107 -12.88 4.75 0.55
CA CYS A 107 -11.95 3.67 0.22
C CYS A 107 -10.53 4.19 -0.05
N LEU A 108 -10.38 5.32 -0.73
CA LEU A 108 -9.05 5.85 -1.04
C LEU A 108 -8.28 6.33 0.21
N LEU A 109 -8.94 6.86 1.25
CA LEU A 109 -8.28 7.46 2.42
C LEU A 109 -8.45 6.69 3.72
N ASP A 110 -9.64 6.16 3.99
CA ASP A 110 -10.00 5.66 5.32
C ASP A 110 -9.75 4.15 5.47
N VAL A 111 -9.57 3.43 4.35
CA VAL A 111 -9.28 2.00 4.35
C VAL A 111 -7.78 1.78 4.23
N PRO A 112 -7.09 1.29 5.29
CA PRO A 112 -5.63 1.17 5.29
C PRO A 112 -5.08 0.35 4.11
N GLY A 113 -5.72 -0.78 3.78
CA GLY A 113 -5.28 -1.63 2.66
C GLY A 113 -5.31 -0.94 1.30
N CYS A 114 -6.28 -0.05 1.07
CA CYS A 114 -6.35 0.75 -0.15
C CYS A 114 -5.32 1.88 -0.10
N ARG A 115 -5.30 2.67 0.98
CA ARG A 115 -4.38 3.79 1.15
C ARG A 115 -2.90 3.40 1.07
N GLU A 116 -2.52 2.33 1.77
CA GLU A 116 -1.12 1.87 1.87
C GLU A 116 -0.64 1.17 0.60
N SER A 117 -1.54 0.71 -0.27
CA SER A 117 -1.17 0.10 -1.55
C SER A 117 -0.60 1.11 -2.55
N GLY A 118 -0.78 2.41 -2.30
CA GLY A 118 -0.44 3.48 -3.24
C GLY A 118 -1.48 3.62 -4.35
N TYR A 119 -1.32 4.65 -5.19
CA TYR A 119 -2.29 5.04 -6.19
C TYR A 119 -1.73 5.06 -7.61
N GLU A 120 -2.63 4.82 -8.56
CA GLU A 120 -2.47 5.13 -9.96
C GLU A 120 -3.47 6.20 -10.40
N VAL A 121 -3.06 7.02 -11.35
CA VAL A 121 -3.98 7.87 -12.10
C VAL A 121 -4.34 7.14 -13.40
N LEU A 122 -5.61 6.79 -13.54
CA LEU A 122 -6.14 6.14 -14.75
C LEU A 122 -6.18 7.12 -15.92
N ILE A 123 -6.08 6.63 -17.14
CA ILE A 123 -6.35 7.43 -18.35
C ILE A 123 -7.76 7.15 -18.83
N ASP A 124 -8.43 8.22 -19.28
CA ASP A 124 -9.75 8.11 -19.90
C ASP A 124 -9.76 7.14 -21.08
N PRO A 125 -10.87 6.42 -21.30
CA PRO A 125 -11.02 5.53 -22.44
C PRO A 125 -10.77 6.28 -23.76
N PRO A 126 -10.13 5.63 -24.75
CA PRO A 126 -10.12 6.13 -26.12
C PRO A 126 -11.54 6.37 -26.65
N GLU A 127 -11.67 7.24 -27.64
CA GLU A 127 -12.97 7.55 -28.24
C GLU A 127 -13.70 6.27 -28.71
N GLY A 128 -14.94 6.10 -28.25
CA GLY A 128 -15.76 4.92 -28.55
C GLY A 128 -15.59 3.74 -27.59
N GLN A 129 -14.77 3.88 -26.53
CA GLN A 129 -14.65 2.89 -25.46
C GLN A 129 -15.21 3.43 -24.13
N THR A 130 -15.49 2.53 -23.20
CA THR A 130 -16.00 2.85 -21.85
C THR A 130 -15.02 2.47 -20.75
N THR A 131 -14.08 1.57 -21.05
CA THR A 131 -13.11 1.04 -20.08
C THR A 131 -11.86 1.92 -20.01
N HIS A 132 -11.54 2.38 -18.81
CA HIS A 132 -10.35 3.17 -18.54
C HIS A 132 -9.08 2.34 -18.61
N CYS A 133 -7.95 3.02 -18.74
CA CYS A 133 -6.64 2.39 -18.78
C CYS A 133 -5.86 2.68 -17.50
N ARG A 134 -5.04 1.73 -17.07
CA ARG A 134 -3.97 2.02 -16.12
C ARG A 134 -3.03 3.07 -16.72
N GLY A 135 -2.92 4.20 -16.04
CA GLY A 135 -2.17 5.35 -16.53
C GLY A 135 -0.77 5.41 -15.94
N TYR A 136 -0.63 6.05 -14.78
CA TYR A 136 0.68 6.26 -14.15
C TYR A 136 0.65 5.91 -12.67
N LEU A 137 1.63 5.11 -12.26
CA LEU A 137 1.86 4.77 -10.86
C LEU A 137 2.61 5.91 -10.16
N LEU A 138 2.02 6.42 -9.09
CA LEU A 138 2.59 7.52 -8.31
C LEU A 138 3.75 7.02 -7.43
N ASP A 139 4.79 7.83 -7.28
CA ASP A 139 5.83 7.63 -6.27
C ASP A 139 5.33 8.07 -4.89
N GLU A 140 6.16 7.87 -3.86
CA GLU A 140 5.83 8.22 -2.46
C GLU A 140 5.33 9.66 -2.33
N PHE A 141 6.05 10.62 -2.94
CA PHE A 141 5.64 12.03 -2.96
C PHE A 141 4.28 12.24 -3.64
N GLY A 142 4.05 11.62 -4.79
CA GLY A 142 2.76 11.69 -5.48
C GLY A 142 1.60 11.11 -4.68
N ASN A 143 1.83 10.03 -3.94
CA ASN A 143 0.82 9.43 -3.07
C ASN A 143 0.46 10.38 -1.91
N GLU A 144 1.45 10.97 -1.24
CA GLU A 144 1.24 11.94 -0.16
C GLU A 144 0.46 13.17 -0.64
N GLU A 145 0.83 13.73 -1.80
CA GLU A 145 0.16 14.90 -2.37
C GLU A 145 -1.27 14.58 -2.85
N ALA A 146 -1.52 13.37 -3.38
CA ALA A 146 -2.87 12.93 -3.73
C ALA A 146 -3.76 12.79 -2.49
N ILE A 147 -3.22 12.24 -1.40
CA ILE A 147 -3.91 12.16 -0.10
C ILE A 147 -4.25 13.55 0.41
N ALA A 148 -3.26 14.44 0.46
CA ALA A 148 -3.44 15.81 0.93
C ALA A 148 -4.51 16.56 0.11
N LEU A 149 -4.53 16.37 -1.21
CA LEU A 149 -5.54 16.97 -2.08
C LEU A 149 -6.94 16.40 -1.84
N MET A 150 -7.08 15.08 -1.63
CA MET A 150 -8.36 14.45 -1.28
C MET A 150 -8.87 14.95 0.07
N GLU A 151 -8.03 14.96 1.11
CA GLU A 151 -8.40 15.45 2.45
C GLU A 151 -8.85 16.92 2.45
N GLU A 152 -8.26 17.75 1.57
CA GLU A 152 -8.58 19.16 1.42
C GLU A 152 -9.90 19.40 0.69
N THR A 153 -10.12 18.68 -0.41
CA THR A 153 -11.12 19.06 -1.42
C THR A 153 -12.31 18.12 -1.51
N ALA A 154 -12.19 16.87 -1.04
CA ALA A 154 -13.26 15.90 -1.06
C ALA A 154 -14.15 16.00 0.19
N VAL A 155 -15.35 15.43 0.05
CA VAL A 155 -16.24 15.16 1.18
C VAL A 155 -15.95 13.75 1.68
N CYS A 156 -15.54 13.60 2.93
CA CYS A 156 -15.37 12.30 3.59
C CYS A 156 -15.43 12.43 5.12
N ALA A 157 -15.39 11.31 5.84
CA ALA A 157 -15.52 11.32 7.30
C ALA A 157 -14.29 11.95 7.98
N SER A 158 -13.10 11.71 7.44
CA SER A 158 -11.80 12.22 7.91
C SER A 158 -11.36 13.52 7.23
N CYS A 159 -12.04 13.94 6.16
CA CYS A 159 -11.70 15.12 5.36
C CYS A 159 -12.09 16.42 6.05
N ARG A 160 -11.49 17.54 5.60
CA ARG A 160 -11.88 18.89 6.06
C ARG A 160 -13.34 19.21 5.78
N GLN A 161 -13.87 18.70 4.66
CA GLN A 161 -15.29 18.80 4.35
C GLN A 161 -15.99 17.52 4.82
N SER A 162 -16.62 17.58 6.00
CA SER A 162 -17.41 16.47 6.50
C SER A 162 -18.79 16.45 5.84
N GLY A 163 -19.25 15.27 5.41
CA GLY A 163 -20.61 15.07 4.88
C GLY A 163 -21.06 13.62 4.99
N SER A 164 -22.36 13.39 4.84
CA SER A 164 -22.95 12.04 4.95
C SER A 164 -22.72 11.16 3.74
N GLN A 165 -22.23 11.71 2.63
CA GLN A 165 -21.89 10.98 1.41
C GLN A 165 -20.47 11.33 1.02
N SER A 166 -19.62 10.30 0.92
CA SER A 166 -18.25 10.47 0.47
C SER A 166 -18.22 10.85 -1.02
N THR A 167 -17.28 11.69 -1.43
CA THR A 167 -17.02 11.98 -2.84
C THR A 167 -16.68 10.68 -3.57
N MET A 168 -17.33 10.44 -4.70
CA MET A 168 -17.07 9.33 -5.61
C MET A 168 -16.31 9.82 -6.84
N GLY A 169 -15.49 8.95 -7.43
CA GLY A 169 -14.83 9.22 -8.70
C GLY A 169 -13.85 10.38 -8.60
N PHE A 170 -12.98 10.36 -7.60
CA PHE A 170 -12.03 11.45 -7.39
C PHE A 170 -11.02 11.52 -8.54
N ARG A 171 -10.87 12.71 -9.15
CA ARG A 171 -9.97 12.94 -10.28
C ARG A 171 -8.95 14.01 -9.98
N ILE A 172 -7.71 13.76 -10.37
CA ILE A 172 -6.58 14.68 -10.22
C ILE A 172 -5.88 14.94 -11.54
N THR A 173 -5.10 16.00 -11.57
CA THR A 173 -4.07 16.26 -12.59
C THR A 173 -2.71 15.97 -11.95
N VAL A 174 -1.90 15.13 -12.59
CA VAL A 174 -0.52 14.85 -12.15
C VAL A 174 0.47 15.29 -13.20
N LYS A 175 1.58 15.89 -12.75
CA LYS A 175 2.74 16.21 -13.58
C LYS A 175 3.97 15.55 -13.00
N GLY A 176 4.81 14.99 -13.85
CA GLY A 176 6.00 14.28 -13.39
C GLY A 176 6.93 13.88 -14.51
N THR A 177 7.95 13.10 -14.15
CA THR A 177 8.90 12.50 -15.10
C THR A 177 8.81 10.99 -15.00
N VAL A 178 8.70 10.27 -16.12
CA VAL A 178 8.71 8.80 -16.13
C VAL A 178 10.06 8.29 -15.61
N LYS A 179 10.03 7.45 -14.57
CA LYS A 179 11.22 6.80 -14.01
C LYS A 179 11.44 5.46 -14.68
N ASP A 180 10.41 4.64 -14.65
CA ASP A 180 10.46 3.28 -15.19
C ASP A 180 9.37 3.18 -16.25
N ALA A 181 9.79 3.03 -17.51
CA ALA A 181 8.86 2.76 -18.60
C ALA A 181 8.09 1.47 -18.30
N SER A 182 6.83 1.43 -18.72
CA SER A 182 5.91 0.31 -18.47
C SER A 182 6.52 -1.00 -18.97
N GLU A 183 6.72 -1.96 -18.06
CA GLU A 183 6.94 -3.35 -18.41
C GLU A 183 5.61 -4.11 -18.18
N HIS A 184 5.12 -4.81 -19.20
CA HIS A 184 3.89 -5.63 -19.14
C HIS A 184 2.60 -4.84 -18.82
N ASP A 185 1.66 -5.45 -18.05
CA ASP A 185 0.33 -4.90 -17.71
C ASP A 185 0.39 -3.93 -16.50
N LEU A 186 1.58 -3.46 -16.16
CA LEU A 186 1.83 -2.53 -15.06
C LEU A 186 1.93 -1.09 -15.57
N ALA A 187 1.37 -0.14 -14.82
CA ALA A 187 1.52 1.26 -15.12
C ALA A 187 3.01 1.69 -14.96
N PRO A 188 3.53 2.54 -15.86
CA PRO A 188 4.83 3.16 -15.67
C PRO A 188 4.85 3.99 -14.39
N ARG A 189 5.97 3.93 -13.66
CA ARG A 189 6.18 4.74 -12.46
C ARG A 189 6.66 6.14 -12.85
N ILE A 190 6.06 7.16 -12.25
CA ILE A 190 6.48 8.55 -12.42
C ILE A 190 7.09 9.08 -11.13
N ALA A 191 8.14 9.90 -11.26
CA ALA A 191 8.52 10.81 -10.20
C ALA A 191 7.62 12.04 -10.28
N VAL A 192 6.71 12.15 -9.32
CA VAL A 192 5.70 13.21 -9.32
C VAL A 192 6.38 14.53 -8.94
N LYS A 193 6.02 15.59 -9.67
CA LYS A 193 6.44 16.97 -9.38
C LYS A 193 5.30 17.78 -8.78
N GLU A 194 4.07 17.49 -9.19
CA GLU A 194 2.90 18.26 -8.81
C GLU A 194 1.64 17.39 -8.91
N VAL A 195 0.78 17.48 -7.89
CA VAL A 195 -0.59 16.96 -7.92
C VAL A 195 -1.54 18.15 -7.76
N LEU A 196 -2.53 18.24 -8.64
CA LEU A 196 -3.46 19.36 -8.72
C LEU A 196 -4.90 18.88 -8.87
N PRO A 197 -5.90 19.72 -8.57
CA PRO A 197 -7.28 19.45 -8.93
C PRO A 197 -7.42 19.12 -10.42
N SER A 198 -8.31 18.20 -10.76
CA SER A 198 -8.61 17.84 -12.16
C SER A 198 -9.09 19.03 -13.01
N SER A 199 -9.63 20.07 -12.39
CA SER A 199 -10.04 21.31 -13.06
C SER A 199 -8.88 22.10 -13.68
N VAL A 200 -7.64 21.88 -13.23
CA VAL A 200 -6.47 22.53 -13.84
C VAL A 200 -6.17 21.94 -15.22
N GLY A 201 -6.35 20.64 -15.38
CA GLY A 201 -6.11 19.91 -16.61
C GLY A 201 -4.65 19.92 -17.09
N CYS A 202 -4.43 19.36 -18.28
CA CYS A 202 -3.13 19.36 -18.95
C CYS A 202 -3.10 20.32 -20.13
N ALA A 203 -1.98 21.02 -20.31
CA ALA A 203 -1.76 21.83 -21.50
C ALA A 203 -1.68 20.92 -22.74
N THR A 204 -2.31 21.35 -23.84
CA THR A 204 -2.36 20.60 -25.09
C THR A 204 -0.96 20.20 -25.55
N GLY A 205 -0.71 18.90 -25.75
CA GLY A 205 0.57 18.37 -26.25
C GLY A 205 1.55 17.84 -25.19
N THR A 206 1.18 17.80 -23.91
CA THR A 206 1.99 17.16 -22.83
C THR A 206 1.48 15.79 -22.38
N LEU A 207 0.38 15.31 -22.96
CA LEU A 207 -0.14 13.98 -22.70
C LEU A 207 0.61 12.96 -23.57
N LYS A 208 1.67 12.36 -23.03
CA LYS A 208 2.18 11.10 -23.56
C LYS A 208 1.37 9.98 -22.93
N LEU A 209 0.99 8.98 -23.73
CA LEU A 209 0.28 7.82 -23.23
C LEU A 209 1.29 6.78 -22.75
N PRO A 210 1.03 6.07 -21.66
CA PRO A 210 1.89 4.97 -21.28
C PRO A 210 1.80 3.85 -22.33
N ALA A 211 2.85 3.06 -22.50
CA ALA A 211 2.81 1.91 -23.43
C ALA A 211 1.71 0.90 -23.05
N SER A 212 1.33 0.82 -21.77
CA SER A 212 0.16 0.07 -21.29
C SER A 212 -1.14 0.51 -21.97
N ALA A 213 -1.30 1.80 -22.30
CA ALA A 213 -2.47 2.31 -23.02
C ALA A 213 -2.54 1.81 -24.47
N ALA A 214 -1.45 1.30 -25.05
CA ALA A 214 -1.48 0.66 -26.37
C ALA A 214 -2.40 -0.57 -26.40
N ARG A 215 -2.60 -1.26 -25.26
CA ARG A 215 -3.54 -2.40 -25.14
C ARG A 215 -4.98 -1.98 -24.96
N CYS A 216 -5.21 -0.71 -24.62
CA CYS A 216 -6.53 -0.09 -24.71
C CYS A 216 -6.84 0.41 -26.12
N ALA A 217 -5.90 0.40 -27.06
CA ALA A 217 -6.23 0.64 -28.45
C ALA A 217 -7.10 -0.52 -28.97
N PRO A 218 -8.07 -0.27 -29.85
CA PRO A 218 -9.13 -1.23 -30.18
C PRO A 218 -8.56 -2.53 -30.75
N TRP A 219 -8.54 -3.57 -29.93
CA TRP A 219 -8.39 -4.95 -30.38
C TRP A 219 -9.72 -5.66 -30.15
N ALA A 220 -10.36 -6.03 -31.25
CA ALA A 220 -11.60 -6.79 -31.23
C ALA A 220 -11.34 -8.16 -30.62
N VAL A 221 -11.90 -8.43 -29.45
CA VAL A 221 -11.98 -9.79 -28.88
C VAL A 221 -13.43 -10.11 -28.58
N THR A 222 -13.85 -11.22 -29.15
CA THR A 222 -15.13 -11.88 -28.98
C THR A 222 -15.16 -12.58 -27.62
N GLU A 223 -16.10 -12.19 -26.78
CA GLU A 223 -16.40 -12.80 -25.48
C GLU A 223 -17.33 -14.03 -25.64
N PRO A 224 -17.22 -15.07 -24.79
CA PRO A 224 -18.30 -16.03 -24.55
C PRO A 224 -18.96 -15.83 -23.16
N GLU A 225 -20.30 -15.92 -23.14
CA GLU A 225 -21.20 -15.74 -21.99
C GLU A 225 -20.95 -16.72 -20.80
N PRO A 226 -21.28 -16.29 -19.55
CA PRO A 226 -21.36 -17.16 -18.38
C PRO A 226 -22.79 -17.71 -18.11
N SER A 227 -22.87 -18.77 -17.31
CA SER A 227 -24.13 -19.34 -16.78
C SER A 227 -24.11 -19.47 -15.23
N PRO A 228 -25.27 -19.58 -14.55
CA PRO A 228 -25.49 -18.93 -13.26
C PRO A 228 -25.62 -19.84 -12.01
N THR A 229 -25.27 -19.24 -10.85
CA THR A 229 -25.76 -19.30 -9.44
C THR A 229 -26.39 -20.55 -8.82
N ASP A 230 -26.05 -20.84 -7.54
CA ASP A 230 -27.07 -20.97 -6.47
C ASP A 230 -26.50 -20.82 -5.03
N SER A 231 -27.36 -20.44 -4.08
CA SER A 231 -27.11 -19.99 -2.71
C SER A 231 -27.84 -20.86 -1.66
N THR A 232 -27.34 -20.95 -0.42
CA THR A 232 -28.15 -21.37 0.74
C THR A 232 -27.55 -20.91 2.08
N SER A 233 -28.43 -20.64 3.05
CA SER A 233 -28.22 -19.89 4.30
C SER A 233 -27.89 -20.76 5.54
N LEU A 234 -27.34 -20.13 6.60
CA LEU A 234 -27.06 -20.71 7.93
C LEU A 234 -27.60 -19.84 9.11
N PRO A 235 -27.76 -20.40 10.33
CA PRO A 235 -28.58 -19.84 11.40
C PRO A 235 -27.82 -19.13 12.55
N THR A 236 -28.61 -18.50 13.42
CA THR A 236 -28.28 -17.56 14.52
C THR A 236 -27.69 -18.19 15.80
N LEU A 237 -26.78 -17.47 16.49
CA LEU A 237 -26.21 -17.82 17.82
C LEU A 237 -26.45 -16.71 18.89
N GLY A 238 -26.49 -17.12 20.16
CA GLY A 238 -26.89 -16.35 21.36
C GLY A 238 -25.80 -15.47 22.03
N PRO A 239 -26.06 -14.95 23.26
CA PRO A 239 -25.45 -13.72 23.75
C PRO A 239 -24.04 -13.87 24.32
N LEU A 240 -23.20 -12.86 24.05
CA LEU A 240 -21.78 -12.74 24.43
C LEU A 240 -21.57 -11.90 25.69
N VAL A 241 -20.60 -12.32 26.52
CA VAL A 241 -20.00 -11.53 27.60
C VAL A 241 -19.04 -10.51 26.98
N GLN A 242 -19.06 -9.26 27.44
CA GLN A 242 -18.36 -8.13 26.81
C GLN A 242 -17.11 -7.74 27.60
N THR A 243 -15.95 -7.86 26.97
CA THR A 243 -14.66 -7.31 27.43
C THR A 243 -14.22 -6.19 26.49
N ARG A 244 -13.57 -5.14 27.02
CA ARG A 244 -13.03 -4.01 26.24
C ARG A 244 -11.53 -3.85 26.51
N SER A 245 -10.74 -3.64 25.46
CA SER A 245 -9.29 -3.40 25.55
C SER A 245 -8.94 -2.06 24.91
N TYR A 246 -7.97 -1.34 25.47
CA TYR A 246 -7.47 -0.05 24.96
C TYR A 246 -5.95 -0.15 24.75
N ILE A 247 -5.41 0.46 23.70
CA ILE A 247 -3.95 0.52 23.46
C ILE A 247 -3.56 2.00 23.45
N GLN A 248 -2.51 2.36 24.20
CA GLN A 248 -1.99 3.73 24.26
C GLN A 248 -0.47 3.73 24.10
N ASN A 249 0.03 4.55 23.19
CA ASN A 249 1.47 4.72 22.99
C ASN A 249 1.97 5.87 23.87
N VAL A 250 3.06 5.66 24.60
CA VAL A 250 3.74 6.71 25.37
C VAL A 250 5.19 6.81 24.87
N THR A 251 5.74 8.01 24.76
CA THR A 251 7.14 8.21 24.37
C THR A 251 7.84 9.02 25.45
N LEU A 252 8.94 8.50 26.01
CA LEU A 252 9.74 9.21 27.01
C LEU A 252 11.10 9.58 26.41
N SER A 253 11.38 10.86 26.22
CA SER A 253 12.70 11.31 25.73
C SER A 253 13.60 11.67 26.90
N PHE A 254 14.83 11.16 26.92
CA PHE A 254 15.83 11.53 27.93
C PHE A 254 17.07 12.03 27.19
N THR A 255 17.52 13.26 27.49
CA THR A 255 18.80 13.74 26.95
C THR A 255 19.85 13.73 28.05
N ARG A 256 20.77 12.76 28.02
CA ARG A 256 21.99 12.82 28.83
C ARG A 256 23.22 12.71 27.92
N MET A 257 24.03 13.76 27.88
CA MET A 257 25.43 13.59 27.50
C MET A 257 26.17 13.04 28.72
N LEU A 258 26.62 11.78 28.67
CA LEU A 258 27.72 11.36 29.53
C LEU A 258 28.73 10.48 28.80
N PHE A 259 29.98 10.86 28.99
CA PHE A 259 31.17 10.10 28.74
C PHE A 259 31.20 8.90 29.72
N ASP A 260 31.65 7.74 29.22
CA ASP A 260 31.96 6.50 29.97
C ASP A 260 30.81 5.49 30.23
N GLY A 261 30.26 4.92 29.14
CA GLY A 261 30.45 3.49 28.85
C GLY A 261 29.69 2.38 29.59
N GLU A 262 28.88 2.61 30.63
CA GLU A 262 28.05 1.54 31.23
C GLU A 262 26.57 1.95 31.40
N PHE A 263 25.68 1.15 30.79
CA PHE A 263 24.23 1.20 31.03
C PHE A 263 23.86 0.12 32.05
N THR A 264 23.16 0.49 33.12
CA THR A 264 22.43 -0.48 33.96
C THR A 264 20.94 -0.34 33.65
N ILE A 265 20.31 -1.40 33.14
CA ILE A 265 18.87 -1.44 32.90
C ILE A 265 18.19 -1.78 34.23
N PHE A 266 17.28 -0.92 34.70
CA PHE A 266 16.43 -1.23 35.85
C PHE A 266 15.29 -2.14 35.39
N GLU A 267 15.12 -3.26 36.09
CA GLU A 267 14.00 -4.17 35.91
C GLU A 267 12.73 -3.48 36.46
N THR A 268 11.84 -3.03 35.59
CA THR A 268 10.56 -2.42 35.99
C THR A 268 9.68 -3.50 36.59
N VAL A 269 9.52 -3.49 37.92
CA VAL A 269 8.58 -4.38 38.62
C VAL A 269 7.16 -3.87 38.35
N MET A 270 6.34 -4.68 37.68
CA MET A 270 4.93 -4.37 37.40
C MET A 270 4.08 -4.67 38.64
N GLU A 271 3.25 -3.71 39.06
CA GLU A 271 2.19 -3.92 40.04
C GLU A 271 0.82 -3.77 39.37
N SER A 272 -0.08 -4.73 39.59
CA SER A 272 -1.48 -4.62 39.21
C SER A 272 -2.14 -3.56 40.07
N TYR A 273 -2.76 -2.55 39.47
CA TYR A 273 -3.44 -1.50 40.22
C TYR A 273 -4.94 -1.78 40.31
N THR A 274 -5.45 -1.82 41.54
CA THR A 274 -6.89 -1.97 41.82
C THR A 274 -7.35 -0.75 42.61
N ALA A 275 -8.22 0.05 42.02
CA ALA A 275 -8.84 1.19 42.69
C ALA A 275 -10.32 0.89 42.98
N ASP A 276 -10.72 1.11 44.23
CA ASP A 276 -12.12 1.11 44.65
C ASP A 276 -12.65 2.54 44.55
N TYR A 277 -13.50 2.79 43.57
CA TYR A 277 -14.16 4.09 43.43
C TYR A 277 -15.42 4.11 44.29
N SER A 278 -15.77 5.27 44.84
CA SER A 278 -16.86 5.50 45.82
C SER A 278 -18.27 5.03 45.42
N ARG A 279 -18.43 4.41 44.24
CA ARG A 279 -19.64 3.77 43.74
C ARG A 279 -19.57 2.23 43.70
N GLY A 280 -18.54 1.60 44.29
CA GLY A 280 -18.43 0.15 44.44
C GLY A 280 -18.15 -0.59 43.13
N VAL A 281 -17.35 0.01 42.26
CA VAL A 281 -16.88 -0.63 41.01
C VAL A 281 -15.42 -0.98 41.19
N LEU A 282 -15.10 -2.27 41.10
CA LEU A 282 -13.72 -2.71 41.08
C LEU A 282 -13.22 -2.62 39.64
N VAL A 283 -12.29 -1.70 39.39
CA VAL A 283 -11.59 -1.60 38.11
C VAL A 283 -10.19 -2.15 38.31
N THR A 284 -9.86 -3.19 37.56
CA THR A 284 -8.49 -3.72 37.49
C THR A 284 -7.87 -3.28 36.18
N ALA A 285 -6.74 -2.59 36.26
CA ALA A 285 -5.94 -2.18 35.11
C ALA A 285 -4.68 -3.03 35.05
N ASN A 286 -4.46 -3.71 33.92
CA ASN A 286 -3.21 -4.40 33.62
C ASN A 286 -2.45 -3.58 32.59
N CYS A 287 -1.23 -3.17 32.91
CA CYS A 287 -0.35 -2.47 31.99
C CYS A 287 0.78 -3.40 31.57
N GLU A 288 1.02 -3.54 30.27
CA GLU A 288 2.09 -4.36 29.69
C GLU A 288 2.98 -3.48 28.80
N VAL A 289 4.30 -3.57 28.96
CA VAL A 289 5.24 -2.92 28.02
C VAL A 289 5.27 -3.73 26.72
N MET A 290 4.79 -3.13 25.64
CA MET A 290 4.75 -3.73 24.30
C MET A 290 6.12 -3.68 23.61
N SER A 291 6.84 -2.58 23.74
CA SER A 291 8.17 -2.43 23.15
C SER A 291 8.97 -1.32 23.82
N GLN A 292 10.30 -1.46 23.78
CA GLN A 292 11.24 -0.45 24.23
C GLN A 292 12.25 -0.19 23.11
N THR A 293 12.39 1.08 22.72
CA THR A 293 13.36 1.50 21.69
C THR A 293 14.28 2.57 22.25
N VAL A 294 15.57 2.28 22.28
CA VAL A 294 16.60 3.26 22.65
C VAL A 294 17.19 3.84 21.37
N HIS A 295 17.01 5.14 21.16
CA HIS A 295 17.56 5.85 20.01
C HIS A 295 19.01 6.29 20.28
N MET A 296 19.82 6.40 19.22
CA MET A 296 21.23 6.82 19.33
C MET A 296 21.41 8.22 19.93
N SER A 297 20.35 9.03 19.97
CA SER A 297 20.29 10.34 20.65
C SER A 297 20.25 10.25 22.18
N GLY A 298 20.01 9.05 22.73
CA GLY A 298 19.77 8.83 24.16
C GLY A 298 18.28 8.75 24.54
N ASP A 299 17.37 8.98 23.59
CA ASP A 299 15.92 8.93 23.83
C ASP A 299 15.43 7.48 23.99
N VAL A 300 14.45 7.25 24.87
CA VAL A 300 13.93 5.90 25.17
C VAL A 300 12.41 5.85 24.99
N THR A 301 11.96 5.39 23.83
CA THR A 301 10.53 5.19 23.56
C THR A 301 10.04 3.93 24.26
N LEU A 302 8.94 4.03 25.02
CA LEU A 302 8.32 2.92 25.75
C LEU A 302 6.85 2.77 25.36
N VAL A 303 6.53 1.79 24.53
CA VAL A 303 5.14 1.52 24.14
C VAL A 303 4.49 0.62 25.19
N TYR A 304 3.30 0.99 25.67
CA TYR A 304 2.54 0.17 26.63
C TYR A 304 1.19 -0.27 26.04
N ARG A 305 0.60 -1.31 26.61
CA ARG A 305 -0.78 -1.75 26.40
C ARG A 305 -1.49 -1.73 27.74
N MET A 306 -2.69 -1.16 27.80
CA MET A 306 -3.47 -1.11 29.04
C MET A 306 -4.82 -1.83 28.88
N GLU A 307 -4.98 -2.93 29.58
CA GLU A 307 -6.21 -3.71 29.61
C GLU A 307 -7.00 -3.44 30.88
N TRP A 308 -8.32 -3.38 30.76
CA TRP A 308 -9.19 -3.02 31.87
C TRP A 308 -10.33 -4.02 32.01
N THR A 309 -10.58 -4.43 33.24
CA THR A 309 -11.74 -5.27 33.56
C THR A 309 -12.57 -4.61 34.66
N SER A 310 -13.87 -4.47 34.41
CA SER A 310 -14.86 -4.07 35.40
C SER A 310 -15.71 -5.27 35.80
N ASP A 311 -16.01 -5.40 37.08
CA ASP A 311 -16.81 -6.51 37.64
C ASP A 311 -18.33 -6.29 37.57
N ARG A 312 -18.84 -5.25 36.89
CA ARG A 312 -20.28 -5.00 36.80
C ARG A 312 -20.99 -6.06 35.97
N THR A 313 -21.80 -6.88 36.63
CA THR A 313 -22.49 -7.98 35.97
C THR A 313 -23.79 -7.63 35.26
N ASN A 314 -24.37 -6.41 35.30
CA ASN A 314 -25.72 -6.21 34.69
C ASN A 314 -26.17 -4.79 34.27
N GLU A 315 -25.33 -3.74 34.31
CA GLU A 315 -25.71 -2.43 33.73
C GLU A 315 -24.50 -1.85 33.00
N ALA A 316 -24.63 -1.67 31.68
CA ALA A 316 -23.61 -1.03 30.86
C ALA A 316 -23.36 0.39 31.38
N ALA A 317 -22.15 0.66 31.88
CA ALA A 317 -21.72 2.02 32.18
C ALA A 317 -21.85 2.87 30.91
N SER A 318 -22.33 4.10 31.03
CA SER A 318 -22.45 4.98 29.85
C SER A 318 -21.05 5.30 29.30
N THR A 319 -20.96 5.61 28.01
CA THR A 319 -19.70 6.03 27.38
C THR A 319 -19.07 7.22 28.08
N GLU A 320 -19.90 8.08 28.68
CA GLU A 320 -19.50 9.27 29.43
C GLU A 320 -18.93 8.91 30.82
N GLU A 321 -19.53 7.94 31.53
CA GLU A 321 -18.99 7.43 32.80
C GLU A 321 -17.63 6.72 32.62
N LEU A 322 -17.44 6.02 31.50
CA LEU A 322 -16.17 5.37 31.18
C LEU A 322 -15.07 6.38 30.81
N ALA A 323 -15.43 7.48 30.14
CA ALA A 323 -14.50 8.58 29.85
C ALA A 323 -14.05 9.27 31.15
N GLU A 324 -14.98 9.57 32.06
CA GLU A 324 -14.66 10.16 33.37
C GLU A 324 -13.75 9.25 34.22
N LEU A 325 -13.99 7.93 34.20
CA LEU A 325 -13.13 6.96 34.89
C LEU A 325 -11.73 6.86 34.25
N GLY A 326 -11.65 6.92 32.92
CA GLY A 326 -10.39 7.00 32.19
C GLY A 326 -9.57 8.24 32.58
N ASP A 327 -10.20 9.41 32.60
CA ASP A 327 -9.55 10.67 32.99
C ASP A 327 -9.07 10.66 34.45
N LEU A 328 -9.88 10.12 35.37
CA LEU A 328 -9.53 9.98 36.79
C LEU A 328 -8.35 9.03 37.02
N PHE A 329 -8.30 7.92 36.29
CA PHE A 329 -7.17 7.00 36.37
C PHE A 329 -5.92 7.59 35.75
N MET A 330 -6.02 8.27 34.60
CA MET A 330 -4.86 8.93 33.99
C MET A 330 -4.29 10.02 34.89
N ALA A 331 -5.15 10.74 35.63
CA ALA A 331 -4.68 11.66 36.68
C ALA A 331 -3.92 10.94 37.80
N HIS A 332 -4.33 9.71 38.15
CA HIS A 332 -3.65 8.90 39.18
C HIS A 332 -2.32 8.31 38.69
N VAL A 333 -2.29 7.71 37.50
CA VAL A 333 -1.07 7.22 36.85
C VAL A 333 -0.08 8.36 36.64
N ASN A 334 -0.54 9.52 36.18
CA ASN A 334 0.33 10.68 36.05
C ASN A 334 0.88 11.14 37.41
N SER A 335 0.11 11.01 38.50
CA SER A 335 0.59 11.34 39.86
C SER A 335 1.65 10.36 40.37
N ASP A 336 1.42 9.06 40.21
CA ASP A 336 2.37 8.02 40.67
C ASP A 336 3.62 7.94 39.78
N LEU A 337 3.48 8.17 38.47
CA LEU A 337 4.61 8.28 37.56
C LEU A 337 5.41 9.55 37.85
N ASN A 338 4.77 10.68 38.17
CA ASN A 338 5.49 11.88 38.61
C ASN A 338 6.27 11.65 39.91
N ARG A 339 5.72 10.88 40.87
CA ARG A 339 6.44 10.53 42.10
C ARG A 339 7.66 9.66 41.79
N THR A 340 7.49 8.65 40.94
CA THR A 340 8.60 7.78 40.51
C THR A 340 9.67 8.55 39.73
N LEU A 341 9.26 9.49 38.87
CA LEU A 341 10.16 10.39 38.15
C LEU A 341 10.87 11.36 39.10
N GLN A 342 10.20 11.88 40.14
CA GLN A 342 10.83 12.69 41.19
C GLN A 342 11.88 11.90 41.97
N ASP A 343 11.59 10.66 42.37
CA ASP A 343 12.55 9.79 43.06
C ASP A 343 13.78 9.50 42.18
N LEU A 344 13.59 9.36 40.86
CA LEU A 344 14.67 9.20 39.89
C LEU A 344 15.48 10.49 39.69
N ILE A 345 14.83 11.66 39.68
CA ILE A 345 15.49 12.98 39.60
C ILE A 345 16.31 13.25 40.86
N GLU A 346 15.77 12.94 42.04
CA GLU A 346 16.49 13.04 43.32
C GLU A 346 17.67 12.05 43.39
N GLY A 347 17.59 10.93 42.66
CA GLY A 347 18.68 9.97 42.43
C GLY A 347 19.75 10.41 41.44
N GLY A 348 19.66 11.62 40.86
CA GLY A 348 20.68 12.21 40.00
C GLY A 348 20.48 12.02 38.50
N LEU A 349 19.28 11.63 38.05
CA LEU A 349 18.90 11.60 36.64
C LEU A 349 18.44 13.01 36.19
N ASP A 350 19.05 13.57 35.14
CA ASP A 350 18.66 14.88 34.61
C ASP A 350 17.65 14.68 33.47
N ILE A 351 16.37 14.95 33.75
CA ILE A 351 15.26 14.77 32.80
C ILE A 351 14.91 16.14 32.22
N THR A 352 15.24 16.35 30.95
CA THR A 352 15.08 17.66 30.29
C THR A 352 13.70 17.89 29.70
N ARG A 353 12.97 16.83 29.33
CA ARG A 353 11.64 16.93 28.71
C ARG A 353 10.86 15.61 28.78
N VAL A 354 9.57 15.68 29.10
CA VAL A 354 8.63 14.55 28.97
C VAL A 354 7.48 15.03 28.09
N ASP A 355 7.30 14.42 26.93
CA ASP A 355 6.22 14.75 26.00
C ASP A 355 5.15 13.66 26.04
N TRP A 356 3.90 14.08 26.29
CA TRP A 356 2.74 13.18 26.29
C TRP A 356 1.97 13.38 25.00
N VAL A 357 1.89 12.33 24.16
CA VAL A 357 1.09 12.37 22.94
C VAL A 357 -0.14 11.48 23.16
N VAL A 358 -1.30 12.11 23.27
CA VAL A 358 -2.60 11.42 23.33
C VAL A 358 -3.24 11.53 21.96
N ASP A 359 -3.34 10.41 21.25
CA ASP A 359 -4.06 10.39 19.97
C ASP A 359 -5.57 10.55 20.22
N PRO A 360 -6.28 11.45 19.51
CA PRO A 360 -7.70 11.64 19.71
C PRO A 360 -8.51 10.42 19.22
N LEU A 361 -9.52 10.07 20.02
CA LEU A 361 -10.42 8.94 19.88
C LEU A 361 -10.93 8.75 18.43
N ALA A 362 -10.60 7.61 17.82
CA ALA A 362 -11.34 7.13 16.66
C ALA A 362 -12.78 6.76 17.07
N PRO A 363 -13.83 7.19 16.33
CA PRO A 363 -15.20 6.76 16.61
C PRO A 363 -15.32 5.25 16.43
N MET A 364 -15.83 4.58 17.46
CA MET A 364 -15.92 3.12 17.51
C MET A 364 -16.85 2.59 16.42
N ALA A 365 -16.30 1.82 15.48
CA ALA A 365 -17.08 0.86 14.70
C ALA A 365 -17.65 -0.21 15.65
N VAL A 366 -18.82 -0.75 15.30
CA VAL A 366 -19.42 -1.94 15.94
C VAL A 366 -18.33 -2.99 16.14
N PRO A 367 -18.17 -3.60 17.33
CA PRO A 367 -17.03 -4.45 17.61
C PRO A 367 -17.03 -5.62 16.64
N THR A 368 -16.13 -5.55 15.67
CA THR A 368 -15.54 -6.74 15.07
C THR A 368 -15.03 -7.58 16.25
N PRO A 369 -15.30 -8.89 16.31
CA PRO A 369 -14.75 -9.74 17.36
C PRO A 369 -13.26 -9.42 17.47
N SER A 370 -12.78 -9.21 18.70
CA SER A 370 -11.37 -8.93 18.97
C SER A 370 -10.53 -9.86 18.08
N PRO A 371 -9.59 -9.34 17.27
CA PRO A 371 -8.74 -10.20 16.48
C PRO A 371 -8.09 -11.14 17.47
N THR A 372 -8.45 -12.42 17.39
CA THR A 372 -7.76 -13.48 18.10
C THR A 372 -6.29 -13.23 17.80
N THR A 373 -5.51 -12.87 18.81
CA THR A 373 -4.07 -12.66 18.61
C THR A 373 -3.52 -14.04 18.26
N ILE A 374 -3.40 -14.31 16.97
CA ILE A 374 -2.84 -15.56 16.47
C ILE A 374 -1.34 -15.43 16.69
N LEU A 375 -0.85 -16.08 17.74
CA LEU A 375 0.58 -16.16 18.00
C LEU A 375 1.25 -16.89 16.84
N PRO A 376 2.42 -16.41 16.37
CA PRO A 376 3.17 -17.13 15.37
C PRO A 376 3.60 -18.50 15.89
N SER A 377 3.48 -19.49 15.03
CA SER A 377 4.08 -20.81 15.23
C SER A 377 5.57 -20.72 14.92
N PHE A 378 6.38 -21.32 15.78
CA PHE A 378 7.83 -21.36 15.60
C PHE A 378 8.31 -22.81 15.48
N VAL A 379 9.05 -23.11 14.41
CA VAL A 379 9.63 -24.43 14.15
C VAL A 379 11.09 -24.25 13.78
N THR A 380 11.98 -24.80 14.60
CA THR A 380 13.39 -25.01 14.22
C THR A 380 13.47 -26.29 13.40
N ILE A 381 13.85 -26.17 12.12
CA ILE A 381 13.98 -27.33 11.23
C ILE A 381 15.31 -28.03 11.48
N ASP A 382 16.36 -27.23 11.66
CA ASP A 382 17.69 -27.67 12.05
C ASP A 382 18.39 -26.50 12.77
N ASN A 383 19.58 -26.74 13.32
CA ASN A 383 20.42 -25.75 14.00
C ASN A 383 20.83 -24.54 13.13
N ARG A 384 20.51 -24.56 11.83
CA ARG A 384 20.81 -23.48 10.89
C ARG A 384 19.60 -22.85 10.24
N LEU A 385 18.39 -23.36 10.43
CA LEU A 385 17.22 -22.80 9.77
C LEU A 385 15.95 -22.95 10.61
N SER A 386 15.28 -21.82 10.80
CA SER A 386 14.02 -21.74 11.55
C SER A 386 12.93 -21.05 10.74
N PHE A 387 11.69 -21.48 10.98
CA PHE A 387 10.47 -20.87 10.47
C PHE A 387 9.71 -20.25 11.64
N GLU A 388 9.32 -19.00 11.48
CA GLU A 388 8.27 -18.35 12.25
C GLU A 388 7.13 -18.06 11.28
N TYR A 389 5.91 -18.52 11.55
CA TYR A 389 4.81 -18.37 10.59
C TYR A 389 3.44 -18.25 11.25
N ILE A 390 2.51 -17.64 10.52
CA ILE A 390 1.11 -17.48 10.87
C ILE A 390 0.26 -17.94 9.68
N VAL A 391 -0.72 -18.80 9.96
CA VAL A 391 -1.77 -19.19 9.02
C VAL A 391 -3.04 -18.44 9.39
N MET A 392 -3.60 -17.70 8.45
CA MET A 392 -4.90 -17.06 8.59
C MET A 392 -5.88 -17.79 7.67
N ASP A 393 -6.85 -18.48 8.27
CA ASP A 393 -7.95 -19.09 7.53
C ASP A 393 -8.71 -18.01 6.73
N PRO A 394 -9.22 -18.35 5.53
CA PRO A 394 -10.17 -17.49 4.84
C PRO A 394 -11.41 -17.28 5.71
N ASP A 395 -11.93 -16.06 5.80
CA ASP A 395 -13.10 -15.76 6.62
C ASP A 395 -14.33 -16.47 6.01
N PRO A 396 -14.92 -17.46 6.71
CA PRO A 396 -16.06 -18.22 6.18
C PRO A 396 -17.33 -17.37 6.03
N GLY A 397 -17.39 -16.18 6.63
CA GLY A 397 -18.53 -15.27 6.59
C GLY A 397 -18.52 -14.28 5.43
N VAL A 398 -17.37 -14.10 4.76
CA VAL A 398 -17.25 -13.21 3.61
C VAL A 398 -17.35 -14.05 2.34
N GLY A 399 -18.56 -14.07 1.76
CA GLY A 399 -18.89 -14.84 0.55
C GLY A 399 -18.17 -14.39 -0.73
N ASP A 400 -17.01 -13.73 -0.61
CA ASP A 400 -16.22 -13.18 -1.72
C ASP A 400 -14.99 -14.03 -2.09
N GLY A 401 -14.79 -15.16 -1.41
CA GLY A 401 -13.62 -16.00 -1.66
C GLY A 401 -12.32 -15.41 -1.13
N THR A 402 -12.36 -14.71 0.03
CA THR A 402 -11.15 -14.37 0.79
C THR A 402 -10.16 -15.52 0.73
N ARG A 403 -8.96 -15.26 0.22
CA ARG A 403 -7.90 -16.25 0.19
C ARG A 403 -7.19 -16.12 1.52
N GLY A 404 -7.27 -17.15 2.36
CA GLY A 404 -6.48 -17.19 3.58
C GLY A 404 -5.00 -16.94 3.28
N THR A 405 -4.20 -16.56 4.27
CA THR A 405 -2.80 -16.21 4.05
C THR A 405 -1.85 -17.04 4.90
N PHE A 406 -0.66 -17.26 4.36
CA PHE A 406 0.50 -17.81 5.03
C PHE A 406 1.56 -16.73 5.09
N ARG A 407 1.82 -16.21 6.29
CA ARG A 407 2.90 -15.27 6.56
C ARG A 407 4.05 -16.04 7.17
N ALA A 408 5.25 -15.90 6.62
CA ALA A 408 6.42 -16.58 7.15
C ALA A 408 7.63 -15.65 7.20
N THR A 409 8.43 -15.85 8.24
CA THR A 409 9.79 -15.35 8.40
C THR A 409 10.72 -16.56 8.55
N ILE A 410 11.66 -16.69 7.63
CA ILE A 410 12.67 -17.75 7.60
C ILE A 410 14.01 -17.16 7.94
N THR A 411 14.65 -17.70 8.97
CA THR A 411 16.01 -17.31 9.37
C THR A 411 16.98 -18.44 9.06
N PHE A 412 18.05 -18.13 8.34
CA PHE A 412 19.15 -19.03 8.03
C PHE A 412 20.44 -18.54 8.70
N GLU A 413 21.11 -19.42 9.46
CA GLU A 413 22.44 -19.20 10.04
C GLU A 413 23.51 -19.34 8.94
N GLY A 414 23.64 -18.27 8.17
CA GLY A 414 24.60 -18.09 7.09
C GLY A 414 24.20 -16.95 6.15
N THR A 415 25.16 -16.55 5.30
CA THR A 415 24.95 -15.60 4.21
C THR A 415 24.73 -16.34 2.90
N GLY A 416 23.56 -16.19 2.30
CA GLY A 416 23.24 -16.70 0.97
C GLY A 416 21.79 -16.43 0.62
N TRP A 417 21.36 -16.83 -0.58
CA TRP A 417 19.94 -16.86 -0.91
C TRP A 417 19.18 -17.89 -0.07
N ILE A 418 17.89 -17.68 0.17
CA ILE A 418 16.99 -18.63 0.85
C ILE A 418 15.86 -18.99 -0.11
N GLY A 419 15.45 -20.26 -0.15
CA GLY A 419 14.30 -20.73 -0.90
C GLY A 419 13.40 -21.62 -0.06
N VAL A 420 12.09 -21.42 -0.18
CA VAL A 420 11.04 -22.28 0.40
C VAL A 420 10.11 -22.71 -0.73
N GLY A 421 9.91 -24.01 -0.88
CA GLY A 421 9.07 -24.59 -1.93
C GLY A 421 7.87 -25.36 -1.37
N ILE A 422 6.73 -25.21 -2.03
CA ILE A 422 5.56 -26.06 -1.89
C ILE A 422 5.71 -27.17 -2.93
N PRO A 423 6.00 -28.43 -2.52
CA PRO A 423 6.16 -29.52 -3.45
C PRO A 423 4.82 -29.88 -4.12
N ASP A 424 4.90 -30.46 -5.32
CA ASP A 424 3.73 -31.04 -5.99
C ASP A 424 3.10 -32.13 -5.11
N PRO A 425 1.83 -32.01 -4.69
CA PRO A 425 1.16 -32.97 -3.82
C PRO A 425 1.00 -34.35 -4.47
N ASN A 426 1.03 -34.43 -5.80
CA ASN A 426 0.97 -35.67 -6.56
C ASN A 426 2.35 -36.12 -7.07
N GLY A 427 3.37 -35.32 -6.81
CA GLY A 427 4.73 -35.53 -7.30
C GLY A 427 5.63 -36.27 -6.31
N PRO A 428 6.93 -36.37 -6.63
CA PRO A 428 7.92 -37.03 -5.77
C PRO A 428 8.21 -36.27 -4.45
N GLY A 429 7.56 -35.12 -4.21
CA GLY A 429 7.75 -34.33 -2.99
C GLY A 429 9.09 -33.61 -2.92
N GLY A 430 9.73 -33.33 -4.06
CA GLY A 430 11.06 -32.73 -4.18
C GLY A 430 11.07 -31.42 -4.99
N MET A 431 12.27 -31.00 -5.42
CA MET A 431 12.46 -29.74 -6.16
C MET A 431 11.66 -29.69 -7.47
N VAL A 432 11.71 -30.74 -8.28
CA VAL A 432 11.06 -30.76 -9.59
C VAL A 432 9.55 -30.82 -9.43
N GLY A 433 8.86 -29.87 -10.04
CA GLY A 433 7.41 -29.70 -9.97
C GLY A 433 6.94 -28.80 -8.82
N ALA A 434 7.83 -28.32 -7.95
CA ALA A 434 7.47 -27.43 -6.85
C ALA A 434 7.27 -25.97 -7.31
N HIS A 435 6.46 -25.24 -6.55
CA HIS A 435 6.39 -23.78 -6.60
C HIS A 435 7.18 -23.22 -5.43
N ALA A 436 8.10 -22.29 -5.68
CA ALA A 436 9.01 -21.79 -4.65
C ALA A 436 9.00 -20.28 -4.52
N ILE A 437 9.16 -19.80 -3.30
CA ILE A 437 9.52 -18.44 -2.94
C ILE A 437 11.03 -18.43 -2.73
N ILE A 438 11.76 -17.61 -3.48
CA ILE A 438 13.22 -17.50 -3.37
C ILE A 438 13.59 -16.04 -3.10
N GLY A 439 14.40 -15.85 -2.06
CA GLY A 439 14.98 -14.59 -1.66
C GLY A 439 16.46 -14.47 -2.06
N LEU A 440 16.81 -13.41 -2.79
CA LEU A 440 18.12 -13.09 -3.35
C LEU A 440 18.61 -11.74 -2.80
N PRO A 441 19.49 -11.70 -1.77
CA PRO A 441 19.85 -10.45 -1.08
C PRO A 441 20.51 -9.37 -1.93
N ASP A 442 21.21 -9.74 -3.01
CA ASP A 442 21.96 -8.81 -3.86
C ASP A 442 21.14 -8.22 -5.01
N MET A 443 19.85 -8.56 -5.12
CA MET A 443 18.96 -8.01 -6.14
C MET A 443 18.39 -6.66 -5.71
N ASP A 444 17.86 -5.92 -6.68
CA ASP A 444 17.04 -4.72 -6.42
C ASP A 444 15.82 -5.08 -5.56
N ILE A 445 15.36 -4.15 -4.73
CA ILE A 445 14.35 -4.37 -3.68
C ILE A 445 13.08 -5.08 -4.18
N ASP A 446 12.65 -4.80 -5.41
CA ASP A 446 11.47 -5.36 -6.09
C ASP A 446 11.73 -6.74 -6.75
N GLN A 447 12.99 -7.17 -6.77
CA GLN A 447 13.46 -8.44 -7.32
C GLN A 447 14.05 -9.37 -6.26
N GLN A 448 14.08 -8.92 -5.00
CA GLN A 448 14.71 -9.64 -3.90
C GLN A 448 13.94 -10.89 -3.48
N VAL A 449 12.62 -10.90 -3.43
CA VAL A 449 11.83 -12.08 -3.02
C VAL A 449 10.71 -12.32 -4.01
N LEU A 450 10.79 -13.42 -4.76
CA LEU A 450 9.89 -13.71 -5.87
C LEU A 450 9.45 -15.18 -5.89
N LYS A 451 8.38 -15.46 -6.63
CA LYS A 451 7.90 -16.81 -6.92
C LYS A 451 8.52 -17.41 -8.17
N TYR A 452 8.80 -18.71 -8.13
CA TYR A 452 9.46 -19.50 -9.17
C TYR A 452 8.80 -20.86 -9.37
N ASN A 453 8.73 -21.30 -10.62
CA ASN A 453 8.44 -22.66 -11.03
C ASN A 453 9.75 -23.46 -11.08
N LEU A 454 9.81 -24.58 -10.36
CA LEU A 454 11.00 -25.43 -10.32
C LEU A 454 10.84 -26.59 -11.31
N VAL A 455 11.23 -26.37 -12.56
CA VAL A 455 10.97 -27.32 -13.66
C VAL A 455 12.02 -28.43 -13.75
N ALA A 456 13.26 -28.16 -13.35
CA ALA A 456 14.34 -29.14 -13.30
C ALA A 456 15.42 -28.74 -12.28
N GLN A 457 16.42 -29.61 -12.08
CA GLN A 457 17.49 -29.43 -11.08
C GLN A 457 18.67 -28.56 -11.56
N ALA A 458 18.42 -27.60 -12.46
CA ALA A 458 19.46 -26.71 -12.97
C ALA A 458 18.99 -25.25 -12.90
N PRO A 459 19.89 -24.27 -12.69
CA PRO A 459 19.52 -22.87 -12.51
C PRO A 459 18.64 -22.30 -13.63
N GLN A 460 18.93 -22.66 -14.89
CA GLN A 460 18.15 -22.20 -16.05
C GLN A 460 16.71 -22.76 -16.11
N HIS A 461 16.36 -23.70 -15.22
CA HIS A 461 15.02 -24.27 -15.09
C HIS A 461 14.31 -23.85 -13.80
N ILE A 462 14.88 -22.87 -13.10
CA ILE A 462 14.22 -22.11 -12.03
C ILE A 462 13.59 -20.90 -12.71
N ILE A 463 12.33 -21.03 -13.11
CA ILE A 463 11.66 -20.06 -13.97
C ILE A 463 10.84 -19.12 -13.10
N ARG A 464 11.13 -17.82 -13.13
CA ARG A 464 10.32 -16.81 -12.44
C ARG A 464 8.87 -16.93 -12.91
N GLN A 465 7.92 -16.91 -11.99
CA GLN A 465 6.50 -16.85 -12.34
C GLN A 465 6.14 -15.47 -12.88
N GLU A 466 5.27 -15.41 -13.89
CA GLU A 466 4.80 -14.14 -14.45
C GLU A 466 3.94 -13.37 -13.44
N LYS A 467 3.08 -14.09 -12.68
CA LYS A 467 2.21 -13.51 -11.67
C LYS A 467 2.89 -13.49 -10.30
N GLN A 468 3.29 -12.31 -9.83
CA GLN A 468 3.90 -12.09 -8.50
C GLN A 468 2.88 -11.46 -7.56
N THR A 469 2.40 -12.24 -6.58
CA THR A 469 1.34 -11.85 -5.63
C THR A 469 1.81 -11.93 -4.17
N LEU A 470 3.12 -12.07 -3.96
CA LEU A 470 3.68 -12.02 -2.61
C LEU A 470 3.48 -10.63 -2.04
N MET A 471 3.11 -10.56 -0.77
CA MET A 471 2.98 -9.32 0.00
C MET A 471 4.03 -9.31 1.11
N ASN A 472 4.33 -8.14 1.66
CA ASN A 472 5.22 -7.98 2.82
C ASN A 472 6.56 -8.71 2.66
N THR A 473 7.14 -8.63 1.47
CA THR A 473 8.40 -9.30 1.13
C THR A 473 9.57 -8.53 1.70
N SER A 474 10.53 -9.24 2.28
CA SER A 474 11.83 -8.68 2.63
C SER A 474 12.88 -9.77 2.69
N ILE A 475 14.13 -9.42 2.40
CA ILE A 475 15.27 -10.25 2.73
C ILE A 475 16.42 -9.37 3.19
N GLN A 476 17.04 -9.72 4.31
CA GLN A 476 18.14 -8.96 4.89
C GLN A 476 19.22 -9.90 5.41
N GLN A 477 20.46 -9.43 5.39
CA GLN A 477 21.59 -10.13 5.97
C GLN A 477 22.14 -9.34 7.15
N ILE A 478 21.99 -9.89 8.36
CA ILE A 478 22.33 -9.22 9.62
C ILE A 478 23.04 -10.25 10.50
N ASP A 479 24.20 -9.87 11.06
CA ASP A 479 24.99 -10.68 12.00
C ASP A 479 25.31 -12.11 11.51
N GLY A 480 25.63 -12.24 10.22
CA GLY A 480 25.95 -13.53 9.61
C GLY A 480 24.73 -14.42 9.36
N LYS A 481 23.52 -13.90 9.56
CA LYS A 481 22.25 -14.57 9.25
C LYS A 481 21.63 -13.96 8.01
N THR A 482 20.85 -14.76 7.29
CA THR A 482 19.93 -14.27 6.26
C THR A 482 18.51 -14.45 6.78
N VAL A 483 17.71 -13.39 6.77
CA VAL A 483 16.32 -13.39 7.23
C VAL A 483 15.44 -12.99 6.06
N MET A 484 14.53 -13.88 5.65
CA MET A 484 13.57 -13.65 4.57
C MET A 484 12.15 -13.66 5.13
N SER A 485 11.33 -12.66 4.82
CA SER A 485 9.91 -12.62 5.16
C SER A 485 9.04 -12.49 3.92
N PHE A 486 7.85 -13.07 3.95
CA PHE A 486 6.82 -12.88 2.93
C PHE A 486 5.43 -13.27 3.47
N THR A 487 4.39 -12.80 2.78
CA THR A 487 3.01 -13.26 2.89
C THR A 487 2.55 -13.80 1.55
N LYS A 488 1.95 -14.99 1.54
CA LYS A 488 1.40 -15.65 0.35
C LYS A 488 -0.05 -16.07 0.62
N TYR A 489 -0.90 -16.03 -0.40
CA TYR A 489 -2.23 -16.64 -0.32
C TYR A 489 -2.17 -18.17 -0.23
N LEU A 490 -3.00 -18.76 0.61
CA LEU A 490 -3.10 -20.22 0.78
C LEU A 490 -3.54 -20.93 -0.50
N LEU A 491 -4.36 -20.27 -1.31
CA LEU A 491 -4.83 -20.78 -2.59
C LEU A 491 -4.63 -19.73 -3.67
N GLU A 492 -3.89 -20.10 -4.72
CA GLU A 492 -3.71 -19.27 -5.91
C GLU A 492 -3.96 -20.10 -7.16
N GLU A 493 -4.39 -19.42 -8.22
CA GLU A 493 -4.63 -20.06 -9.50
C GLU A 493 -3.32 -20.59 -10.09
N ASN A 494 -3.34 -21.83 -10.59
CA ASN A 494 -2.18 -22.50 -11.20
C ASN A 494 -0.99 -22.73 -10.24
N GLU A 495 -1.21 -22.69 -8.93
CA GLU A 495 -0.19 -22.98 -7.92
C GLU A 495 -0.60 -24.11 -6.98
N HIS A 496 0.39 -24.64 -6.24
CA HIS A 496 0.13 -25.67 -5.23
C HIS A 496 -0.43 -24.98 -3.99
N PRO A 497 -1.58 -25.44 -3.46
CA PRO A 497 -2.18 -24.82 -2.28
C PRO A 497 -1.35 -25.11 -1.03
N ILE A 498 -1.40 -24.20 -0.08
CA ILE A 498 -0.95 -24.40 1.30
C ILE A 498 -2.18 -24.77 2.12
N ALA A 499 -2.17 -25.93 2.76
CA ALA A 499 -3.25 -26.34 3.64
C ALA A 499 -3.41 -25.34 4.78
N SER A 500 -4.65 -24.94 5.08
CA SER A 500 -4.93 -24.04 6.20
C SER A 500 -5.03 -24.75 7.54
N LYS A 501 -5.03 -26.09 7.54
CA LYS A 501 -5.16 -26.96 8.72
C LYS A 501 -4.33 -28.23 8.55
N GLY A 502 -3.87 -28.77 9.68
CA GLY A 502 -3.25 -30.09 9.73
C GLY A 502 -1.75 -30.02 9.57
N THR A 503 -1.19 -30.63 8.53
CA THR A 503 0.26 -30.66 8.33
C THR A 503 0.58 -30.44 6.86
N GLN A 504 1.45 -29.47 6.57
CA GLN A 504 1.86 -29.12 5.22
C GLN A 504 3.35 -29.39 5.04
N ALA A 505 3.68 -30.09 3.96
CA ALA A 505 5.07 -30.30 3.57
C ALA A 505 5.64 -29.06 2.88
N PHE A 506 6.86 -28.71 3.23
CA PHE A 506 7.70 -27.75 2.51
C PHE A 506 9.05 -28.35 2.20
N ILE A 507 9.62 -27.95 1.07
CA ILE A 507 11.06 -28.08 0.82
C ILE A 507 11.73 -26.74 1.11
N TYR A 508 12.98 -26.78 1.54
CA TYR A 508 13.76 -25.57 1.78
C TYR A 508 15.16 -25.73 1.24
N ALA A 509 15.79 -24.61 0.91
CA ALA A 509 17.15 -24.55 0.43
C ALA A 509 17.79 -23.22 0.83
N ALA A 510 19.12 -23.22 1.00
CA ALA A 510 19.90 -22.01 1.13
C ALA A 510 21.21 -22.12 0.35
N GLY A 511 21.59 -21.01 -0.28
CA GLY A 511 22.81 -20.85 -1.06
C GLY A 511 24.07 -20.75 -0.20
N ASN A 512 25.22 -20.97 -0.85
CA ASN A 512 26.53 -20.57 -0.29
C ASN A 512 26.96 -19.16 -0.74
N SER A 513 26.09 -18.47 -1.50
CA SER A 513 26.27 -17.14 -2.05
C SER A 513 24.91 -16.47 -2.21
N ASN A 514 24.88 -15.17 -2.41
CA ASN A 514 23.65 -14.41 -2.68
C ASN A 514 23.16 -14.61 -4.13
N THR A 515 24.05 -15.01 -5.05
CA THR A 515 23.68 -15.43 -6.41
C THR A 515 22.95 -16.77 -6.40
N LEU A 516 21.80 -16.84 -7.07
CA LEU A 516 21.05 -18.08 -7.26
C LEU A 516 21.90 -19.15 -7.95
N GLY A 517 21.98 -20.33 -7.36
CA GLY A 517 22.86 -21.38 -7.84
C GLY A 517 22.64 -22.69 -7.08
N TYR A 518 23.68 -23.52 -7.00
CA TYR A 518 23.59 -24.75 -6.22
C TYR A 518 23.50 -24.44 -4.72
N HIS A 519 22.45 -24.91 -4.05
CA HIS A 519 22.29 -24.77 -2.61
C HIS A 519 23.31 -25.61 -1.83
N GLY A 520 23.92 -25.02 -0.81
CA GLY A 520 24.79 -25.73 0.15
C GLY A 520 24.03 -26.40 1.28
N PHE A 521 22.80 -25.95 1.55
CA PHE A 521 21.93 -26.46 2.59
C PHE A 521 20.52 -26.67 2.02
N ARG A 522 19.88 -27.80 2.30
CA ARG A 522 18.54 -28.12 1.81
C ARG A 522 17.88 -29.21 2.64
N GLY A 523 16.58 -29.31 2.53
CA GLY A 523 15.84 -30.44 3.09
C GLY A 523 14.35 -30.34 2.83
N ARG A 524 13.62 -31.13 3.59
CA ARG A 524 12.15 -31.14 3.63
C ARG A 524 11.73 -31.06 5.08
N THR A 525 10.66 -30.32 5.33
CA THR A 525 10.03 -30.21 6.64
C THR A 525 8.52 -30.37 6.51
N GLU A 526 7.87 -30.58 7.63
CA GLU A 526 6.42 -30.58 7.78
C GLU A 526 6.07 -29.56 8.86
N LEU A 527 5.21 -28.61 8.51
CA LEU A 527 4.76 -27.56 9.43
C LEU A 527 3.32 -27.84 9.86
N PRO A 528 2.99 -27.76 11.15
CA PRO A 528 1.60 -27.81 11.61
C PRO A 528 0.85 -26.55 11.15
N MET A 529 -0.30 -26.74 10.52
CA MET A 529 -1.12 -25.66 9.94
C MET A 529 -2.33 -25.35 10.81
#